data_AF-A0A958I1N0-F1
#
_entry.id   AF-A0A958I1N0-F1
#
_cell.length_a   1.000
_cell.length_b   1.000
_cell.length_c   1.000
_cell.angle_alpha   90.00
_cell.angle_beta   90.00
_cell.angle_gamma   90.00
#
_symmetry.space_group_name_H-M   'P 1'
#
loop_
_entity.id
_entity.type
_entity.pdbx_description
1 polymer ?
#
loop_
_entity_poly.entity_id
_entity_poly.type
_entity_poly.pdbx_seq_one_letter_code
_entity_poly.pdbx_strand_id
1 'polypeptide(L)'
;MSVRNFYKAIITVLTIVVAVGCTDQKKVKEMEQRIAQLQAEYEQKMEEAATQSEFLQEYSETINDVYDNLEQIRQREGFLSRASSDVEEQDKTPLREKMLANVQSIDTYLKSSKAKMAELQQRFKDSKVKNDALSSTIESLNKAIEEREVHITQLKDDLAALNIKFDETEWQLKEKETVIQQQQQQLN
;
A
#
# COMPACT_ATOMS: atom_id res chain seq x y z
N MET A 1 34.20 49.74 73.34
CA MET A 1 34.26 48.95 72.08
C MET A 1 33.06 49.32 71.24
N SER A 2 33.31 49.87 70.05
CA SER A 2 32.42 50.80 69.37
C SER A 2 31.31 50.09 68.59
N VAL A 3 30.04 50.49 68.83
CA VAL A 3 28.82 50.14 68.07
C VAL A 3 29.04 50.27 66.55
N ARG A 4 29.93 51.17 66.15
CA ARG A 4 30.38 51.40 64.77
C ARG A 4 31.03 50.18 64.11
N ASN A 5 31.71 49.32 64.87
CA ASN A 5 32.33 48.10 64.32
C ASN A 5 31.30 46.98 64.14
N PHE A 6 30.27 46.94 64.98
CA PHE A 6 29.17 45.97 64.87
C PHE A 6 28.26 46.29 63.67
N TYR A 7 27.97 47.57 63.44
CA TYR A 7 27.21 48.03 62.28
C TYR A 7 27.95 47.77 60.95
N LYS A 8 29.28 47.95 60.93
CA LYS A 8 30.13 47.58 59.79
C LYS A 8 30.07 46.07 59.51
N ALA A 9 30.13 45.22 60.53
CA ALA A 9 30.03 43.77 60.36
C ALA A 9 28.68 43.35 59.77
N ILE A 10 27.58 43.93 60.25
CA ILE A 10 26.22 43.65 59.73
C ILE A 10 26.09 44.06 58.26
N ILE A 11 26.56 45.25 57.88
CA ILE A 11 26.54 45.70 56.47
C ILE A 11 27.34 44.75 55.58
N THR A 12 28.51 44.32 56.04
CA THR A 12 29.39 43.44 55.26
C THR A 12 28.75 42.07 55.03
N VAL A 13 28.09 41.51 56.06
CA VAL A 13 27.35 40.25 55.94
C VAL A 13 26.14 40.39 55.01
N LEU A 14 25.39 41.48 55.11
CA LEU A 14 24.22 41.75 54.25
C LEU A 14 24.62 41.84 52.76
N THR A 15 25.74 42.49 52.45
CA THR A 15 26.26 42.58 51.07
C THR A 15 26.70 41.23 50.51
N ILE A 16 27.24 40.32 51.34
CA ILE A 16 27.64 38.98 50.90
C ILE A 16 26.41 38.11 50.59
N VAL A 17 25.36 38.20 51.41
CA VAL A 17 24.10 37.45 51.19
C VAL A 17 23.40 37.88 49.89
N VAL A 18 23.37 39.18 49.59
CA VAL A 18 22.77 39.70 48.34
C VAL A 18 23.58 39.29 47.10
N ALA A 19 24.92 39.23 47.22
CA ALA A 19 25.79 38.81 46.12
C ALA A 19 25.63 37.31 45.79
N VAL A 20 25.39 36.46 46.79
CA VAL A 20 25.12 35.02 46.57
C VAL A 20 23.75 34.82 45.90
N GLY A 21 22.70 35.54 46.33
CA GLY A 21 21.36 35.42 45.74
C GLY A 21 21.24 35.83 44.26
N CYS A 22 22.08 36.74 43.78
CA CYS A 22 22.13 37.12 42.35
C CYS A 22 22.77 36.05 41.46
N THR A 23 23.60 35.16 42.03
CA THR A 23 24.31 34.12 41.27
C THR A 23 23.41 32.91 41.01
N ASP A 24 22.46 32.62 41.91
CA ASP A 24 21.49 31.55 41.76
C ASP A 24 20.38 31.87 40.75
N GLN A 25 19.99 33.14 40.61
CA GLN A 25 18.93 33.53 39.66
C GLN A 25 19.29 33.25 38.18
N LYS A 26 20.58 33.36 37.81
CA LYS A 26 21.05 32.99 36.47
C LYS A 26 20.98 31.47 36.24
N LYS A 27 21.41 30.68 37.22
CA LYS A 27 21.36 29.22 37.16
C LYS A 27 19.91 28.70 37.11
N VAL A 28 19.00 29.33 37.86
CA VAL A 28 17.57 29.01 37.82
C VAL A 28 17.00 29.30 36.43
N LYS A 29 17.29 30.46 35.82
CA LYS A 29 16.86 30.76 34.44
C LYS A 29 17.44 29.80 33.41
N GLU A 30 18.71 29.42 33.52
CA GLU A 30 19.32 28.42 32.64
C GLU A 30 18.67 27.04 32.80
N MET A 31 18.33 26.65 34.04
CA MET A 31 17.61 25.39 34.31
C MET A 31 16.18 25.42 33.77
N GLU A 32 15.44 26.52 33.93
CA GLU A 32 14.11 26.72 33.35
C GLU A 32 14.15 26.63 31.82
N GLN A 33 15.14 27.26 31.18
CA GLN A 33 15.35 27.17 29.73
C GLN A 33 15.65 25.74 29.28
N ARG A 34 16.49 25.00 30.01
CA ARG A 34 16.78 23.59 29.70
C ARG A 34 15.55 22.70 29.87
N ILE A 35 14.74 22.92 30.90
CA ILE A 35 13.49 22.18 31.09
C ILE A 35 12.54 22.46 29.92
N ALA A 36 12.38 23.72 29.53
CA ALA A 36 11.54 24.10 28.39
C ALA A 36 12.06 23.49 27.08
N GLN A 37 13.38 23.48 26.84
CA GLN A 37 13.99 22.84 25.68
C GLN A 37 13.76 21.32 25.67
N LEU A 38 14.02 20.66 26.80
CA LEU A 38 13.80 19.22 26.94
C LEU A 38 12.33 18.84 26.76
N GLN A 39 11.40 19.68 27.23
CA GLN A 39 9.97 19.49 27.00
C GLN A 39 9.63 19.62 25.52
N ALA A 40 10.12 20.66 24.83
CA ALA A 40 9.90 20.84 23.41
C ALA A 40 10.50 19.69 22.58
N GLU A 41 11.71 19.23 22.91
CA GLU A 41 12.34 18.07 22.26
C GLU A 41 11.56 16.78 22.51
N TYR A 42 11.04 16.59 23.72
CA TYR A 42 10.21 15.44 24.07
C TYR A 42 8.89 15.45 23.30
N GLU A 43 8.19 16.58 23.27
CA GLU A 43 6.96 16.76 22.50
C GLU A 43 7.19 16.48 21.01
N GLN A 44 8.26 17.04 20.42
CA GLN A 44 8.63 16.79 19.04
C GLN A 44 8.88 15.29 18.79
N LYS A 45 9.63 14.60 19.67
CA LYS A 45 9.88 13.16 19.53
C LYS A 45 8.62 12.32 19.66
N MET A 46 7.69 12.72 20.51
CA MET A 46 6.40 12.04 20.67
C MET A 46 5.54 12.19 19.41
N GLU A 47 5.52 13.37 18.79
CA GLU A 47 4.85 13.59 17.51
C GLU A 47 5.48 12.76 16.38
N GLU A 48 6.82 12.72 16.31
CA GLU A 48 7.53 11.86 15.35
C GLU A 48 7.21 10.37 15.57
N ALA A 49 7.13 9.90 16.82
CA ALA A 49 6.77 8.53 17.12
C ALA A 49 5.31 8.22 16.74
N ALA A 50 4.38 9.15 16.98
CA ALA A 50 2.98 9.00 16.60
C ALA A 50 2.81 8.88 15.07
N THR A 51 3.43 9.78 14.31
CA THR A 51 3.39 9.75 12.84
C THR A 51 4.02 8.46 12.26
N GLN A 52 5.12 7.97 12.86
CA GLN A 52 5.69 6.67 12.48
C GLN A 52 4.74 5.51 12.80
N SER A 53 4.07 5.53 13.95
CA SER A 53 3.09 4.50 14.32
C SER A 53 1.91 4.46 13.36
N GLU A 54 1.38 5.62 12.98
CA GLU A 54 0.31 5.74 11.98
C GLU A 54 0.73 5.15 10.63
N PHE A 55 1.94 5.49 10.17
CA PHE A 55 2.49 4.92 8.94
C PHE A 55 2.60 3.38 9.01
N LEU A 56 3.06 2.82 10.13
CA LEU A 56 3.20 1.37 10.29
C LEU A 56 1.84 0.65 10.29
N GLN A 57 0.80 1.28 10.84
CA GLN A 57 -0.55 0.76 10.78
C GLN A 57 -1.08 0.75 9.34
N GLU A 58 -0.99 1.89 8.65
CA GLU A 58 -1.39 2.02 7.24
C GLU A 58 -0.62 1.06 6.33
N TYR A 59 0.67 0.88 6.59
CA TYR A 59 1.51 -0.10 5.92
C TYR A 59 0.92 -1.51 6.07
N SER A 60 0.62 -1.95 7.29
CA SER A 60 0.08 -3.29 7.55
C SER A 60 -1.25 -3.50 6.82
N GLU A 61 -2.17 -2.54 6.92
CA GLU A 61 -3.48 -2.59 6.28
C GLU A 61 -3.35 -2.66 4.75
N THR A 62 -2.52 -1.79 4.16
CA THR A 62 -2.31 -1.76 2.71
C THR A 62 -1.69 -3.04 2.18
N ILE A 63 -0.70 -3.59 2.89
CA ILE A 63 -0.06 -4.84 2.50
C ILE A 63 -1.04 -6.01 2.54
N ASN A 64 -1.89 -6.08 3.57
CA ASN A 64 -2.92 -7.12 3.67
C ASN A 64 -3.94 -7.02 2.51
N ASP A 65 -4.43 -5.81 2.22
CA ASP A 65 -5.35 -5.57 1.10
C ASP A 65 -4.74 -6.01 -0.25
N VAL A 66 -3.43 -5.73 -0.45
CA VAL A 66 -2.72 -6.12 -1.67
C VAL A 66 -2.53 -7.63 -1.74
N TYR A 67 -2.22 -8.30 -0.63
CA TYR A 67 -2.18 -9.76 -0.58
C TYR A 67 -3.53 -10.39 -0.92
N ASP A 68 -4.62 -9.86 -0.37
CA ASP A 68 -5.97 -10.34 -0.64
C ASP A 68 -6.31 -10.16 -2.12
N ASN A 69 -6.03 -9.00 -2.70
CA ASN A 69 -6.20 -8.75 -4.13
C ASN A 69 -5.39 -9.73 -4.98
N LEU A 70 -4.12 -9.97 -4.64
CA LEU A 70 -3.25 -10.91 -5.37
C LEU A 70 -3.77 -12.36 -5.29
N GLU A 71 -4.34 -12.75 -4.16
CA GLU A 71 -4.98 -14.06 -4.03
C GLU A 71 -6.27 -14.14 -4.86
N GLN A 72 -7.10 -13.09 -4.87
CA GLN A 72 -8.27 -12.99 -5.73
C GLN A 72 -7.91 -13.07 -7.22
N ILE A 73 -6.79 -12.47 -7.61
CA ILE A 73 -6.24 -12.56 -8.98
C ILE A 73 -5.84 -14.01 -9.26
N ARG A 74 -5.00 -14.62 -8.41
CA ARG A 74 -4.49 -15.98 -8.60
C ARG A 74 -5.60 -17.02 -8.79
N GLN A 75 -6.66 -16.94 -7.99
CA GLN A 75 -7.79 -17.85 -8.10
C GLN A 75 -8.51 -17.74 -9.45
N ARG A 76 -8.69 -16.51 -9.94
CA ARG A 76 -9.36 -16.24 -11.22
C ARG A 76 -8.48 -16.59 -12.41
N GLU A 77 -7.18 -16.30 -12.35
CA GLU A 77 -6.21 -16.76 -13.34
C GLU A 77 -6.21 -18.29 -13.46
N GLY A 78 -6.25 -19.00 -12.32
CA GLY A 78 -6.37 -20.45 -12.30
C GLY A 78 -7.69 -20.97 -12.88
N PHE A 79 -8.78 -20.21 -12.75
CA PHE A 79 -10.02 -20.52 -13.50
C PHE A 79 -9.82 -20.31 -15.00
N LEU A 80 -9.27 -19.16 -15.42
CA LEU A 80 -9.08 -18.83 -16.84
C LEU A 80 -8.19 -19.84 -17.57
N SER A 81 -7.08 -20.26 -16.97
CA SER A 81 -6.15 -21.24 -17.54
C SER A 81 -6.77 -22.63 -17.73
N ARG A 82 -7.68 -23.04 -16.83
CA ARG A 82 -8.44 -24.29 -16.98
C ARG A 82 -9.57 -24.16 -17.99
N ALA A 83 -10.33 -23.08 -17.90
CA ALA A 83 -11.44 -22.78 -18.78
C ALA A 83 -11.01 -22.67 -20.26
N SER A 84 -9.82 -22.14 -20.54
CA SER A 84 -9.26 -22.07 -21.90
C SER A 84 -8.86 -23.44 -22.47
N SER A 85 -8.67 -24.45 -21.61
CA SER A 85 -8.26 -25.80 -22.02
C SER A 85 -9.44 -26.74 -22.26
N ASP A 86 -10.57 -26.56 -21.55
CA ASP A 86 -11.77 -27.43 -21.61
C ASP A 86 -12.83 -26.98 -22.64
N VAL A 87 -12.49 -26.05 -23.53
CA VAL A 87 -13.46 -25.39 -24.43
C VAL A 87 -14.13 -26.34 -25.43
N GLU A 88 -13.54 -27.52 -25.70
CA GLU A 88 -14.10 -28.49 -26.63
C GLU A 88 -15.37 -29.19 -26.12
N GLU A 89 -15.66 -29.17 -24.81
CA GLU A 89 -16.70 -30.02 -24.20
C GLU A 89 -17.91 -29.26 -23.58
N GLN A 90 -17.86 -27.92 -23.50
CA GLN A 90 -18.91 -27.10 -22.86
C GLN A 90 -19.65 -26.15 -23.81
N ASP A 91 -20.85 -25.72 -23.38
CA ASP A 91 -21.61 -24.65 -24.01
C ASP A 91 -20.78 -23.34 -24.01
N LYS A 92 -20.49 -22.88 -25.22
CA LYS A 92 -19.39 -21.96 -25.54
C LYS A 92 -19.66 -20.53 -25.08
N THR A 93 -20.93 -20.14 -25.07
CA THR A 93 -21.39 -18.78 -24.72
C THR A 93 -21.31 -18.48 -23.21
N PRO A 94 -21.91 -19.29 -22.30
CA PRO A 94 -21.85 -19.01 -20.87
C PRO A 94 -20.42 -19.09 -20.30
N LEU A 95 -19.59 -19.99 -20.83
CA LEU A 95 -18.18 -20.08 -20.45
C LEU A 95 -17.43 -18.79 -20.81
N ARG A 96 -17.63 -18.29 -22.03
CA ARG A 96 -17.03 -17.05 -22.52
C ARG A 96 -17.40 -15.83 -21.68
N GLU A 97 -18.69 -15.66 -21.36
CA GLU A 97 -19.15 -14.55 -20.50
C GLU A 97 -18.48 -14.60 -19.12
N LYS A 98 -18.38 -15.80 -18.54
CA LYS A 98 -17.70 -16.00 -17.26
C LYS A 98 -16.20 -15.70 -17.35
N MET A 99 -15.51 -16.09 -18.42
CA MET A 99 -14.10 -15.75 -18.63
C MET A 99 -13.91 -14.23 -18.71
N LEU A 100 -14.75 -13.53 -19.48
CA LEU A 100 -14.69 -12.06 -19.59
C LEU A 100 -14.91 -11.37 -18.24
N ALA A 101 -15.90 -11.80 -17.46
CA ALA A 101 -16.15 -11.26 -16.13
C ALA A 101 -14.96 -11.48 -15.17
N ASN A 102 -14.28 -12.63 -15.25
CA ASN A 102 -13.09 -12.90 -14.45
C ASN A 102 -11.92 -11.99 -14.85
N VAL A 103 -11.68 -11.80 -16.15
CA VAL A 103 -10.64 -10.86 -16.65
C VAL A 103 -10.90 -9.43 -16.18
N GLN A 104 -12.14 -8.94 -16.27
CA GLN A 104 -12.51 -7.61 -15.77
C GLN A 104 -12.31 -7.47 -14.25
N SER A 105 -12.61 -8.53 -13.50
CA SER A 105 -12.36 -8.55 -12.05
C SER A 105 -10.87 -8.49 -11.74
N ILE A 106 -10.05 -9.29 -12.44
CA ILE A 106 -8.58 -9.27 -12.30
C ILE A 106 -8.04 -7.87 -12.59
N ASP A 107 -8.48 -7.22 -13.66
CA ASP A 107 -8.06 -5.85 -13.99
C ASP A 107 -8.38 -4.85 -12.88
N THR A 108 -9.54 -5.02 -12.24
CA THR A 108 -9.97 -4.17 -11.12
C THR A 108 -9.06 -4.37 -9.91
N TYR A 109 -8.77 -5.62 -9.55
CA TYR A 109 -7.86 -5.94 -8.45
C TYR A 109 -6.43 -5.48 -8.72
N LEU A 110 -5.91 -5.67 -9.94
CA LEU A 110 -4.57 -5.21 -10.32
C LEU A 110 -4.43 -3.70 -10.23
N LYS A 111 -5.40 -2.95 -10.78
CA LYS A 111 -5.42 -1.48 -10.69
C LYS A 111 -5.47 -1.00 -9.24
N SER A 112 -6.32 -1.61 -8.42
CA SER A 112 -6.44 -1.31 -7.00
C SER A 112 -5.11 -1.55 -6.26
N SER A 113 -4.50 -2.73 -6.45
CA SER A 113 -3.22 -3.07 -5.85
C SER A 113 -2.11 -2.12 -6.27
N LYS A 114 -2.03 -1.77 -7.56
CA LYS A 114 -1.03 -0.84 -8.08
C LYS A 114 -1.17 0.56 -7.49
N ALA A 115 -2.40 1.07 -7.39
CA ALA A 115 -2.67 2.37 -6.79
C ALA A 115 -2.28 2.39 -5.31
N LYS A 116 -2.70 1.37 -4.54
CA LYS A 116 -2.37 1.21 -3.13
C LYS A 116 -0.86 1.12 -2.89
N MET A 117 -0.15 0.33 -3.69
CA MET A 117 1.31 0.20 -3.57
C MET A 117 2.05 1.48 -3.96
N ALA A 118 1.56 2.22 -4.97
CA ALA A 118 2.14 3.51 -5.34
C ALA A 118 1.97 4.56 -4.24
N GLU A 119 0.78 4.63 -3.61
CA GLU A 119 0.55 5.50 -2.47
C GLU A 119 1.43 5.12 -1.28
N LEU A 120 1.47 3.83 -0.92
CA LEU A 120 2.30 3.35 0.18
C LEU A 120 3.79 3.62 -0.06
N GLN A 121 4.28 3.41 -1.29
CA GLN A 121 5.66 3.70 -1.65
C GLN A 121 5.98 5.19 -1.53
N GLN A 122 5.06 6.07 -1.93
CA GLN A 122 5.24 7.52 -1.77
C GLN A 122 5.28 7.89 -0.29
N ARG A 123 4.33 7.41 0.51
CA ARG A 123 4.29 7.63 1.95
C ARG A 123 5.52 7.09 2.67
N PHE A 124 6.03 5.92 2.27
CA PHE A 124 7.25 5.36 2.83
C PHE A 124 8.47 6.27 2.58
N LYS A 125 8.59 6.84 1.38
CA LYS A 125 9.65 7.80 1.04
C LYS A 125 9.55 9.12 1.81
N ASP A 126 8.32 9.57 2.03
CA ASP A 126 8.05 10.81 2.76
C ASP A 126 8.15 10.62 4.28
N SER A 127 7.98 9.38 4.75
CA SER A 127 8.15 9.02 6.16
C SER A 127 9.63 9.12 6.58
N LYS A 128 9.86 9.43 7.85
CA LYS A 128 11.19 9.33 8.47
C LYS A 128 11.57 7.88 8.82
N VAL A 129 10.73 6.89 8.48
CA VAL A 129 10.96 5.48 8.81
C VAL A 129 12.07 4.92 7.95
N LYS A 130 13.11 4.38 8.59
CA LYS A 130 14.20 3.66 7.92
C LYS A 130 14.11 2.19 8.29
N ASN A 131 13.46 1.40 7.42
CA ASN A 131 13.30 -0.03 7.64
C ASN A 131 13.43 -0.79 6.31
N ASP A 132 14.53 -1.52 6.19
CA ASP A 132 14.89 -2.25 4.97
C ASP A 132 13.91 -3.40 4.68
N ALA A 133 13.33 -4.02 5.71
CA ALA A 133 12.35 -5.10 5.53
C ALA A 133 11.04 -4.57 4.92
N LEU A 134 10.59 -3.38 5.33
CA LEU A 134 9.41 -2.74 4.74
C LEU A 134 9.68 -2.37 3.28
N SER A 135 10.85 -1.77 2.98
CA SER A 135 11.25 -1.45 1.61
C SER A 135 11.27 -2.70 0.72
N SER A 136 11.91 -3.78 1.19
CA SER A 136 12.01 -5.04 0.46
C SER A 136 10.64 -5.68 0.21
N THR A 137 9.70 -5.55 1.15
CA THR A 137 8.34 -6.08 0.99
C THR A 137 7.58 -5.28 -0.07
N ILE A 138 7.67 -3.95 -0.05
CA ILE A 138 7.07 -3.07 -1.06
C ILE A 138 7.59 -3.41 -2.46
N GLU A 139 8.91 -3.56 -2.61
CA GLU A 139 9.54 -3.94 -3.87
C GLU A 139 9.07 -5.32 -4.36
N SER A 140 9.01 -6.30 -3.46
CA SER A 140 8.58 -7.66 -3.79
C SER A 140 7.13 -7.70 -4.26
N LEU A 141 6.24 -6.95 -3.60
CA LEU A 141 4.83 -6.89 -3.98
C LEU A 141 4.61 -6.14 -5.30
N ASN A 142 5.33 -5.04 -5.53
CA ASN A 142 5.29 -4.35 -6.82
C ASN A 142 5.71 -5.28 -7.95
N LYS A 143 6.80 -6.04 -7.76
CA LYS A 143 7.25 -7.03 -8.75
C LYS A 143 6.20 -8.13 -8.98
N ALA A 144 5.58 -8.64 -7.92
CA ALA A 144 4.52 -9.63 -8.05
C ALA A 144 3.30 -9.09 -8.82
N ILE A 145 2.93 -7.81 -8.62
CA ILE A 145 1.87 -7.15 -9.39
C ILE A 145 2.25 -7.05 -10.87
N GLU A 146 3.47 -6.62 -11.18
CA GLU A 146 3.97 -6.52 -12.57
C GLU A 146 3.97 -7.88 -13.28
N GLU A 147 4.43 -8.94 -12.60
CA GLU A 147 4.39 -10.31 -13.12
C GLU A 147 2.95 -10.75 -13.45
N ARG A 148 1.98 -10.40 -12.59
CA ARG A 148 0.56 -10.66 -12.85
C ARG A 148 -0.01 -9.80 -13.98
N GLU A 149 0.45 -8.56 -14.17
CA GLU A 149 0.06 -7.71 -15.32
C GLU A 149 0.47 -8.37 -16.65
N VAL A 150 1.66 -8.98 -16.70
CA VAL A 150 2.12 -9.73 -17.88
C VAL A 150 1.24 -10.95 -18.13
N HIS A 151 0.97 -11.73 -17.08
CA HIS A 151 0.19 -12.96 -17.19
C HIS A 151 -1.28 -12.69 -17.59
N ILE A 152 -1.94 -11.66 -17.04
CA ILE A 152 -3.29 -11.31 -17.47
C ILE A 152 -3.33 -10.81 -18.91
N THR A 153 -2.26 -10.17 -19.40
CA THR A 153 -2.16 -9.76 -20.81
C THR A 153 -2.13 -10.99 -21.71
N GLN A 154 -1.35 -12.01 -21.36
CA GLN A 154 -1.34 -13.29 -22.07
C GLN A 154 -2.73 -13.96 -22.04
N LEU A 155 -3.38 -14.02 -20.88
CA LEU A 155 -4.72 -14.60 -20.76
C LEU A 155 -5.78 -13.84 -21.58
N LYS A 156 -5.63 -12.52 -21.74
CA LYS A 156 -6.49 -11.70 -22.61
C LYS A 156 -6.27 -12.03 -24.08
N ASP A 157 -5.01 -12.19 -24.49
CA ASP A 157 -4.66 -12.55 -25.86
C ASP A 157 -5.20 -13.95 -26.20
N ASP A 158 -5.05 -14.92 -25.29
CA ASP A 158 -5.60 -16.27 -25.44
C ASP A 158 -7.13 -16.25 -25.54
N LEU A 159 -7.81 -15.43 -24.71
CA LEU A 159 -9.25 -15.27 -24.77
C LEU A 159 -9.71 -14.61 -26.08
N ALA A 160 -8.96 -13.65 -26.62
CA ALA A 160 -9.24 -13.03 -27.91
C ALA A 160 -9.07 -14.01 -29.07
N ALA A 161 -8.02 -14.84 -29.04
CA ALA A 161 -7.82 -15.91 -30.01
C ALA A 161 -8.93 -16.96 -29.95
N LEU A 162 -9.37 -17.32 -28.72
CA LEU A 162 -10.48 -18.23 -28.52
C LEU A 162 -11.80 -17.65 -29.04
N ASN A 163 -12.02 -16.36 -28.83
CA ASN A 163 -13.17 -15.64 -29.34
C ASN A 163 -13.25 -15.71 -30.88
N ILE A 164 -12.15 -15.46 -31.58
CA ILE A 164 -12.09 -15.58 -33.06
C ILE A 164 -12.44 -17.01 -33.50
N LYS A 165 -11.89 -18.03 -32.81
CA LYS A 165 -12.22 -19.44 -33.11
C LYS A 165 -13.69 -19.75 -32.88
N PHE A 166 -14.34 -19.16 -31.87
CA PHE A 166 -15.77 -19.34 -31.64
C PHE A 166 -16.60 -18.78 -32.77
N ASP A 167 -16.32 -17.55 -33.20
CA ASP A 167 -17.04 -16.89 -34.29
C ASP A 167 -16.86 -17.68 -35.61
N GLU A 168 -15.66 -18.20 -35.89
CA GLU A 168 -15.38 -19.09 -37.01
C GLU A 168 -16.15 -20.43 -36.91
N THR A 169 -16.17 -21.05 -35.73
CA THR A 169 -16.87 -22.32 -35.52
C THR A 169 -18.39 -22.16 -35.68
N GLU A 170 -18.96 -21.06 -35.18
CA GLU A 170 -20.38 -20.75 -35.34
C GLU A 170 -20.74 -20.52 -36.82
N TRP A 171 -19.87 -19.85 -37.57
CA TRP A 171 -20.03 -19.68 -39.01
C TRP A 171 -20.00 -21.02 -39.76
N GLN A 172 -19.03 -21.89 -39.47
CA GLN A 172 -18.95 -23.23 -40.06
C GLN A 172 -20.15 -24.10 -39.69
N LEU A 173 -20.69 -23.97 -38.47
CA LEU A 173 -21.89 -24.70 -38.05
C LEU A 173 -23.12 -24.24 -38.84
N LYS A 174 -23.33 -22.93 -38.99
CA LYS A 174 -24.41 -22.36 -39.80
C LYS A 174 -24.31 -22.75 -41.27
N GLU A 175 -23.10 -22.78 -41.82
CA GLU A 175 -22.86 -23.25 -43.19
C GLU A 175 -23.25 -24.72 -43.33
N LYS A 176 -22.78 -25.59 -42.43
CA LYS A 176 -23.12 -27.02 -42.44
C LYS A 176 -24.63 -27.27 -42.28
N GLU A 177 -25.30 -26.55 -41.39
CA GLU A 177 -26.76 -26.62 -41.23
C GLU A 177 -27.50 -26.19 -42.50
N THR A 178 -27.04 -25.13 -43.17
CA THR A 178 -27.60 -24.66 -44.44
C THR A 178 -27.44 -25.71 -45.55
N VAL A 179 -26.26 -26.32 -45.65
CA VAL A 179 -25.98 -27.39 -46.62
C VAL A 179 -26.85 -28.63 -46.36
N ILE A 180 -27.01 -29.04 -45.11
CA ILE A 180 -27.88 -30.16 -44.72
C ILE A 180 -29.34 -29.87 -45.12
N GLN A 181 -29.86 -28.67 -44.82
CA GLN A 181 -31.22 -28.28 -45.22
C GLN A 181 -31.42 -28.29 -46.74
N GLN A 182 -30.44 -27.80 -47.51
CA GLN A 182 -30.51 -27.82 -48.98
C GLN A 182 -30.52 -29.25 -49.52
N GLN A 183 -29.70 -30.15 -48.97
CA GLN A 183 -29.69 -31.56 -49.36
C GLN A 183 -31.03 -32.24 -49.03
N GLN A 184 -31.64 -31.93 -47.89
CA GLN A 184 -32.94 -32.47 -47.50
C GLN A 184 -34.08 -31.99 -48.40
N GLN A 185 -34.00 -30.76 -48.93
CA GLN A 185 -34.96 -30.25 -49.91
C GLN A 185 -34.78 -30.87 -51.31
N GLN A 186 -33.59 -31.34 -51.65
CA GLN A 186 -33.34 -32.03 -52.93
C GLN A 186 -33.72 -33.51 -52.90
N LEU A 187 -33.90 -34.10 -51.71
CA LEU A 187 -34.27 -35.50 -51.50
C LEU A 187 -35.78 -35.73 -51.31
N ASN A 188 -36.58 -34.66 -51.25
CA ASN A 188 -38.05 -34.68 -51.23
C ASN A 188 -38.61 -34.17 -52.56
#